data_AF-A0A8I1N5B3-F1
#
_entry.id   AF-A0A8I1N5B3-F1
#
_cell.length_a   1.000
_cell.length_b   1.000
_cell.length_c   1.000
_cell.angle_alpha   90.00
_cell.angle_beta   90.00
_cell.angle_gamma   90.00
#
_symmetry.space_group_name_H-M   'P 1'
#
loop_
_entity.id
_entity.type
_entity.pdbx_description
1 polymer ?
#
loop_
_entity_poly.entity_id
_entity_poly.type
_entity_poly.pdbx_seq_one_letter_code
_entity_poly.pdbx_strand_id
1 'polypeptide(L)'
;MEKPVAIVTAASLSLLLAATFMSAARAAAPGPEPSGQELAFDNRKGNCLACHAMPGDPKAVTSTNIAPPLVGMAARFPDRSKLYGQIWDATRTNPDTAMPPFGKNGILTDAEINKVVDYVYGL
;
A
#
# COMPACT_ATOMS: atom_id res chain seq x y z
N MET A 1 1.40 15.29 -84.48
CA MET A 1 0.90 14.19 -83.62
C MET A 1 1.29 14.57 -82.22
N GLU A 2 0.29 14.81 -81.37
CA GLU A 2 0.46 15.41 -80.05
C GLU A 2 0.53 14.36 -78.94
N LYS A 3 1.19 14.77 -77.83
CA LYS A 3 1.16 14.26 -76.43
C LYS A 3 2.22 13.22 -76.01
N PRO A 4 2.58 13.15 -74.72
CA PRO A 4 2.64 14.23 -73.71
C PRO A 4 3.95 14.24 -72.88
N VAL A 5 4.24 15.41 -72.31
CA VAL A 5 5.15 15.59 -71.19
C VAL A 5 4.50 15.01 -69.93
N ALA A 6 5.21 14.13 -69.21
CA ALA A 6 4.82 13.66 -67.89
C ALA A 6 5.73 14.30 -66.83
N ILE A 7 5.20 15.33 -66.17
CA ILE A 7 5.67 15.81 -64.88
C ILE A 7 5.05 14.91 -63.81
N VAL A 8 5.85 14.23 -62.99
CA VAL A 8 5.46 13.94 -61.61
C VAL A 8 6.69 14.12 -60.71
N THR A 9 6.73 15.31 -60.11
CA THR A 9 7.54 15.69 -58.96
C THR A 9 7.15 14.91 -57.70
N ALA A 10 8.10 14.82 -56.76
CA ALA A 10 7.91 14.55 -55.32
C ALA A 10 7.77 13.07 -54.88
N ALA A 11 8.86 12.30 -54.99
CA ALA A 11 9.03 11.04 -54.25
C ALA A 11 9.95 11.17 -53.02
N SER A 12 10.34 12.38 -52.61
CA SER A 12 11.45 12.56 -51.67
C SER A 12 11.06 12.97 -50.24
N LEU A 13 9.76 13.12 -49.92
CA LEU A 13 9.34 13.72 -48.64
C LEU A 13 8.65 12.76 -47.66
N SER A 14 8.52 11.47 -48.00
CA SER A 14 7.78 10.52 -47.16
C SER A 14 8.64 9.74 -46.15
N LEU A 15 9.98 9.84 -46.22
CA LEU A 15 10.87 9.02 -45.37
C LEU A 15 11.28 9.71 -44.05
N LEU A 16 10.95 10.98 -43.85
CA LEU A 16 11.34 11.74 -42.65
C LEU A 16 10.27 11.82 -41.55
N LEU A 17 9.07 11.28 -41.78
CA LEU A 17 7.93 11.39 -40.84
C LEU A 17 7.69 10.14 -39.97
N ALA A 18 8.52 9.10 -40.11
CA ALA A 18 8.34 7.85 -39.37
C ALA A 18 9.16 7.75 -38.06
N ALA A 19 10.01 8.74 -37.76
CA ALA A 19 10.99 8.65 -36.65
C ALA A 19 10.53 9.31 -35.34
N THR A 20 9.36 9.94 -35.25
CA THR A 20 9.01 10.83 -34.12
C THR A 20 8.01 10.27 -33.10
N PHE A 21 7.57 9.01 -33.21
CA PHE A 21 6.53 8.46 -32.32
C PHE A 21 7.00 7.41 -31.30
N MET A 22 8.30 7.28 -31.05
CA MET A 22 8.78 6.45 -29.93
C MET A 22 8.86 7.29 -28.65
N SER A 23 7.72 7.83 -28.20
CA SER A 23 7.63 8.37 -26.85
C SER A 23 7.54 7.18 -25.90
N ALA A 24 8.70 6.72 -25.43
CA ALA A 24 8.77 5.74 -24.36
C ALA A 24 8.15 6.38 -23.10
N ALA A 25 6.88 6.06 -22.83
CA ALA A 25 6.25 6.37 -21.56
C ALA A 25 7.09 5.71 -20.46
N ARG A 26 7.97 6.50 -19.83
CA ARG A 26 8.66 6.09 -18.62
C ARG A 26 7.58 5.98 -17.55
N ALA A 27 7.09 4.77 -17.29
CA ALA A 27 6.28 4.52 -16.11
C ALA A 27 7.07 5.06 -14.91
N ALA A 28 6.51 6.04 -14.20
CA ALA A 28 7.10 6.51 -12.97
C ALA A 28 7.26 5.29 -12.06
N ALA A 29 8.46 5.10 -11.51
CA ALA A 29 8.65 4.06 -10.52
C ALA A 29 7.61 4.27 -9.41
N PRO A 30 6.94 3.21 -8.91
CA PRO A 30 6.05 3.36 -7.78
C PRO A 30 6.80 4.09 -6.66
N GLY A 31 6.10 5.02 -6.01
CA GLY A 31 6.66 5.76 -4.88
C GLY A 31 7.10 4.81 -3.76
N PRO A 32 7.81 5.33 -2.74
CA PRO A 32 8.21 4.53 -1.59
C PRO A 32 7.00 3.83 -0.97
N GLU A 33 7.18 2.54 -0.69
CA GLU A 33 6.19 1.73 0.01
C GLU A 33 5.97 2.25 1.44
N PRO A 34 4.72 2.31 1.94
CA PRO A 34 4.46 2.80 3.29
C PRO A 34 5.05 1.86 4.34
N SER A 35 5.50 2.44 5.45
CA SER A 35 5.98 1.74 6.64
C SER A 35 4.82 1.15 7.45
N GLY A 36 5.14 0.25 8.40
CA GLY A 36 4.15 -0.33 9.31
C GLY A 36 3.45 0.71 10.19
N GLN A 37 4.18 1.72 10.66
CA GLN A 37 3.63 2.83 11.44
C GLN A 37 2.64 3.64 10.61
N GLU A 38 3.00 4.00 9.37
CA GLU A 38 2.10 4.75 8.48
C GLU A 38 0.84 3.94 8.17
N LEU A 39 0.96 2.65 7.86
CA LEU A 39 -0.17 1.76 7.64
C LEU A 39 -1.08 1.64 8.88
N ALA A 40 -0.48 1.56 10.07
CA ALA A 40 -1.23 1.49 11.32
C ALA A 40 -1.98 2.80 11.62
N PHE A 41 -1.45 3.96 11.21
CA PHE A 41 -2.05 5.26 11.52
C PHE A 41 -3.01 5.74 10.44
N ASP A 42 -2.87 5.27 9.21
CA ASP A 42 -3.70 5.67 8.07
C ASP A 42 -5.17 5.23 8.27
N ASN A 43 -6.08 6.20 8.21
CA ASN A 43 -7.50 6.05 8.45
C ASN A 43 -8.25 5.28 7.35
N ARG A 44 -7.62 5.11 6.17
CA ARG A 44 -8.11 4.32 5.04
C ARG A 44 -7.51 2.91 5.02
N LYS A 45 -6.61 2.61 5.95
CA LYS A 45 -5.87 1.35 6.07
C LYS A 45 -6.07 0.76 7.48
N GLY A 46 -5.05 0.77 8.33
CA GLY A 46 -5.08 0.13 9.65
C GLY A 46 -5.91 0.89 10.68
N ASN A 47 -5.91 2.23 10.63
CA ASN A 47 -6.63 3.12 11.55
C ASN A 47 -6.57 2.70 13.04
N CYS A 48 -5.43 2.13 13.47
CA CYS A 48 -5.31 1.45 14.75
C CYS A 48 -5.47 2.42 15.93
N LEU A 49 -5.08 3.69 15.75
CA LEU A 49 -5.21 4.77 16.74
C LEU A 49 -6.67 5.19 17.01
N ALA A 50 -7.63 4.73 16.20
CA ALA A 50 -9.05 4.92 16.49
C ALA A 50 -9.48 4.14 17.74
N CYS A 51 -8.84 3.00 18.02
CA CYS A 51 -9.22 2.12 19.14
C CYS A 51 -8.10 1.91 20.16
N HIS A 52 -6.83 1.95 19.75
CA HIS A 52 -5.69 1.65 20.60
C HIS A 52 -4.78 2.86 20.81
N ALA A 53 -4.40 3.12 22.05
CA ALA A 53 -3.24 3.97 22.35
C ALA A 53 -1.93 3.20 22.12
N MET A 54 -0.85 3.89 21.75
CA MET A 54 0.49 3.30 21.58
C MET A 54 1.55 4.12 22.32
N PRO A 55 1.65 4.00 23.66
CA PRO A 55 2.45 4.91 24.49
C PRO A 55 3.96 4.91 24.18
N GLY A 56 4.48 3.83 23.58
CA GLY A 56 5.88 3.71 23.17
C GLY A 56 6.26 4.54 21.94
N ASP A 57 5.27 5.12 21.24
CA ASP A 57 5.47 5.90 20.03
C ASP A 57 5.01 7.35 20.22
N PRO A 58 5.93 8.34 20.23
CA PRO A 58 5.56 9.74 20.43
C PRO A 58 4.70 10.33 19.29
N LYS A 59 4.65 9.68 18.12
CA LYS A 59 3.78 10.09 17.02
C LYS A 59 2.35 9.55 17.14
N ALA A 60 2.12 8.55 18.00
CA ALA A 60 0.82 7.95 18.23
C ALA A 60 -0.06 8.82 19.15
N VAL A 61 -0.48 9.97 18.65
CA VAL A 61 -1.29 10.93 19.42
C VAL A 61 -2.77 10.56 19.32
N THR A 62 -3.32 9.99 20.40
CA THR A 62 -4.75 9.67 20.54
C THR A 62 -5.14 9.66 22.02
N SER A 63 -6.39 10.00 22.32
CA SER A 63 -6.99 9.87 23.66
C SER A 63 -7.94 8.67 23.78
N THR A 64 -8.01 7.84 22.73
CA THR A 64 -8.93 6.69 22.69
C THR A 64 -8.52 5.61 23.71
N ASN A 65 -9.52 4.88 24.20
CA ASN A 65 -9.35 3.75 25.10
C ASN A 65 -10.37 2.61 24.84
N ILE A 66 -10.89 2.53 23.61
CA ILE A 66 -11.86 1.49 23.21
C ILE A 66 -11.26 0.09 23.36
N ALA A 67 -9.97 -0.05 23.04
CA ALA A 67 -9.23 -1.29 23.14
C ALA A 67 -7.92 -1.10 23.94
N PRO A 68 -7.31 -2.19 24.46
CA PRO A 68 -6.13 -2.08 25.31
C PRO A 68 -4.95 -1.39 24.60
N PRO A 69 -4.11 -0.63 25.32
CA PRO A 69 -2.93 -0.01 24.71
C PRO A 69 -1.99 -1.08 24.12
N LEU A 70 -1.33 -0.73 23.01
CA LEU A 70 -0.28 -1.55 22.40
C LEU A 70 1.06 -1.13 23.02
N VAL A 71 1.56 -1.99 23.91
CA VAL A 71 2.79 -1.79 24.69
C VAL A 71 3.34 -3.14 25.10
N GLY A 72 4.65 -3.32 25.01
CA GLY A 72 5.34 -4.57 25.36
C GLY A 72 4.83 -5.76 24.55
N MET A 73 4.53 -5.53 23.27
CA MET A 73 3.82 -6.47 22.41
C MET A 73 4.62 -7.74 22.14
N ALA A 74 5.94 -7.65 22.02
CA ALA A 74 6.81 -8.84 21.94
C ALA A 74 6.67 -9.76 23.16
N ALA A 75 6.52 -9.21 24.37
CA ALA A 75 6.32 -10.00 25.58
C ALA A 75 4.90 -10.59 25.65
N ARG A 76 3.89 -9.87 25.14
CA ARG A 76 2.48 -10.33 25.08
C ARG A 76 2.24 -11.37 24.00
N PHE A 77 3.00 -11.31 22.91
CA PHE A 77 2.98 -12.25 21.79
C PHE A 77 4.38 -12.83 21.56
N PRO A 78 4.87 -13.76 22.40
CA PRO A 78 6.18 -14.40 22.17
C PRO A 78 6.28 -15.12 20.82
N ASP A 79 5.13 -15.49 20.24
CA ASP A 79 5.00 -15.99 18.89
C ASP A 79 4.39 -14.91 17.98
N ARG A 80 5.23 -14.29 17.15
CA ARG A 80 4.83 -13.25 16.18
C ARG A 80 3.71 -13.72 15.25
N SER A 81 3.62 -15.01 14.93
CA SER A 81 2.57 -15.53 14.05
C SER A 81 1.18 -15.40 14.68
N LYS A 82 1.08 -15.44 16.02
CA LYS A 82 -0.17 -15.19 16.74
C LYS A 82 -0.60 -13.72 16.66
N LEU A 83 0.36 -12.79 16.72
CA LEU A 83 0.07 -11.37 16.50
C LEU A 83 -0.39 -11.14 15.06
N TYR A 84 0.27 -11.76 14.08
CA TYR A 84 -0.18 -11.73 12.69
C TYR A 84 -1.61 -12.28 12.55
N GLY A 85 -1.92 -13.43 13.15
CA GLY A 85 -3.27 -14.00 13.12
C GLY A 85 -4.32 -13.09 13.77
N GLN A 86 -3.98 -12.45 14.89
CA GLN A 86 -4.84 -11.48 15.56
C GLN A 86 -5.15 -10.27 14.67
N ILE A 87 -4.17 -9.75 13.93
CA ILE A 87 -4.39 -8.63 13.00
C ILE A 87 -5.11 -9.08 11.72
N TRP A 88 -4.78 -10.27 11.21
CA TRP A 88 -5.37 -10.80 9.98
C TRP A 88 -6.87 -11.10 10.15
N ASP A 89 -7.25 -11.80 11.23
CA ASP A 89 -8.65 -12.07 11.61
C ASP A 89 -8.80 -12.33 13.11
N ALA A 90 -9.05 -11.26 13.85
CA ALA A 90 -9.35 -11.30 15.27
C ALA A 90 -10.60 -12.13 15.63
N THR A 91 -11.53 -12.31 14.69
CA THR A 91 -12.79 -13.03 14.92
C THR A 91 -12.57 -14.54 15.14
N ARG A 92 -11.41 -15.07 14.71
CA ARG A 92 -11.01 -16.46 14.99
C ARG A 92 -10.75 -16.72 16.46
N THR A 93 -10.28 -15.71 17.19
CA THR A 93 -9.99 -15.79 18.63
C THR A 93 -11.21 -15.35 19.45
N ASN A 94 -11.87 -14.28 19.02
CA ASN A 94 -13.07 -13.75 19.66
C ASN A 94 -14.10 -13.33 18.59
N PRO A 95 -15.14 -14.14 18.31
CA PRO A 95 -16.15 -13.82 17.31
C PRO A 95 -16.88 -12.49 17.53
N ASP A 96 -16.96 -12.01 18.78
CA ASP A 96 -17.67 -10.79 19.17
C ASP A 96 -16.76 -9.55 19.21
N THR A 97 -15.50 -9.68 18.77
CA THR A 97 -14.56 -8.56 18.77
C THR A 97 -14.98 -7.44 17.82
N ALA A 98 -14.81 -6.19 18.25
CA ALA A 98 -14.95 -5.02 17.37
C ALA A 98 -13.71 -4.78 16.49
N MET A 99 -12.60 -5.49 16.74
CA MET A 99 -11.38 -5.36 15.93
C MET A 99 -11.64 -5.89 14.51
N PRO A 100 -11.45 -5.07 13.46
CA PRO A 100 -11.70 -5.50 12.09
C PRO A 100 -10.79 -6.68 11.68
N PRO A 101 -11.29 -7.67 10.94
CA PRO A 101 -10.44 -8.72 10.39
C PRO A 101 -9.74 -8.22 9.12
N PHE A 102 -8.62 -7.51 9.30
CA PHE A 102 -7.97 -6.71 8.26
C PHE A 102 -7.57 -7.51 7.02
N GLY A 103 -7.06 -8.72 7.21
CA GLY A 103 -6.66 -9.60 6.11
C GLY A 103 -7.86 -10.26 5.44
N LYS A 104 -8.77 -10.82 6.24
CA LYS A 104 -9.99 -11.48 5.72
C LYS A 104 -10.84 -10.57 4.85
N ASN A 105 -10.95 -9.30 5.22
CA ASN A 105 -11.73 -8.30 4.49
C ASN A 105 -10.91 -7.57 3.42
N GLY A 106 -9.62 -7.90 3.25
CA GLY A 106 -8.74 -7.28 2.25
C GLY A 106 -8.45 -5.79 2.50
N ILE A 107 -8.57 -5.31 3.73
CA ILE A 107 -8.25 -3.92 4.11
C ILE A 107 -6.74 -3.68 3.99
N LEU A 108 -5.96 -4.67 4.43
CA LEU A 108 -4.52 -4.75 4.28
C LEU A 108 -4.15 -6.02 3.53
N THR A 109 -3.17 -5.92 2.63
CA THR A 109 -2.52 -7.08 2.01
C THR A 109 -1.64 -7.81 3.02
N ASP A 110 -1.26 -9.06 2.74
CA ASP A 110 -0.37 -9.82 3.64
C ASP A 110 0.99 -9.13 3.86
N ALA A 111 1.50 -8.43 2.84
CA ALA A 111 2.73 -7.66 2.94
C ALA A 111 2.56 -6.45 3.88
N GLU A 112 1.45 -5.72 3.76
CA GLU A 112 1.12 -4.61 4.65
C GLU A 112 0.87 -5.08 6.08
N ILE A 113 0.16 -6.20 6.28
CA ILE A 113 -0.05 -6.78 7.61
C ILE A 113 1.29 -7.15 8.25
N ASN A 114 2.22 -7.75 7.51
CA ASN A 114 3.53 -8.05 8.07
C ASN A 114 4.29 -6.80 8.53
N LYS A 115 4.23 -5.70 7.77
CA LYS A 115 4.82 -4.42 8.19
C LYS A 115 4.14 -3.87 9.46
N VAL A 116 2.82 -3.93 9.53
CA VAL A 116 2.06 -3.52 10.73
C VAL A 116 2.42 -4.39 11.93
N VAL A 117 2.52 -5.71 11.73
CA VAL A 117 2.95 -6.66 12.78
C VAL A 117 4.36 -6.31 13.26
N ASP A 118 5.31 -6.04 12.36
CA ASP A 118 6.69 -5.67 12.76
C ASP A 118 6.72 -4.39 13.59
N TYR A 119 5.96 -3.37 13.18
CA TYR A 119 5.81 -2.15 13.93
C TYR A 119 5.19 -2.39 15.30
N VAL A 120 4.03 -3.06 15.36
CA VAL A 120 3.30 -3.32 16.60
C VAL A 120 4.12 -4.21 17.54
N TYR A 121 4.83 -5.20 17.02
CA TYR A 121 5.68 -6.09 17.81
C TYR A 121 6.83 -5.36 18.49
N GLY A 122 7.29 -4.24 17.91
CA GLY A 122 8.33 -3.37 18.47
C GLY A 122 7.87 -2.37 19.53
N LEU A 123 6.56 -2.26 19.79
CA LEU A 123 5.97 -1.44 20.87
C LEU A 123 6.03 -2.15 22.22
#